data_AF-A0A940SCD8-F1
#
_entry.id   AF-A0A940SCD8-F1
#
_cell.length_a   1.000
_cell.length_b   1.000
_cell.length_c   1.000
_cell.angle_alpha   90.00
_cell.angle_beta   90.00
_cell.angle_gamma   90.00
#
_symmetry.space_group_name_H-M   'P 1'
#
loop_
_entity.id
_entity.type
_entity.pdbx_description
1 polymer ?
#
loop_
_entity_poly.entity_id
_entity_poly.type
_entity_poly.pdbx_seq_one_letter_code
_entity_poly.pdbx_strand_id
1 'polypeptide(L)'
;MKRTAENRRNVVAVRIDPAIERRLRLLAEATGRKQSFFLQQMIETSIGAMEETWLPPALLAQVRDGKLPPPEPARAATTDLFGDLFAEHEG
;
A
#
# COMPACT_ATOMS: atom_id res chain seq x y z
N MET A 1 18.26 27.54 -17.33
CA MET A 1 17.31 27.10 -16.28
C MET A 1 17.24 25.58 -16.29
N LYS A 2 17.81 24.88 -15.30
CA LYS A 2 17.74 23.41 -15.19
C LYS A 2 16.56 23.05 -14.29
N ARG A 3 15.49 22.50 -14.87
CA ARG A 3 14.36 21.94 -14.10
C ARG A 3 14.77 20.55 -13.60
N THR A 4 15.17 20.45 -12.33
CA THR A 4 15.36 19.16 -11.68
C THR A 4 13.98 18.60 -11.36
N ALA A 5 13.48 17.68 -12.20
CA ALA A 5 12.28 16.93 -11.89
C ALA A 5 12.59 15.97 -10.73
N GLU A 6 12.21 16.34 -9.51
CA GLU A 6 12.19 15.44 -8.36
C GLU A 6 11.27 14.24 -8.68
N ASN A 7 11.85 13.09 -8.99
CA ASN A 7 11.12 11.84 -9.06
C ASN A 7 10.73 11.41 -7.63
N ARG A 8 9.58 11.87 -7.14
CA ARG A 8 8.98 11.43 -5.86
C ARG A 8 8.31 10.06 -6.01
N ARG A 9 9.07 9.04 -6.39
CA ARG A 9 8.56 7.65 -6.41
C ARG A 9 8.69 7.04 -5.03
N ASN A 10 7.57 6.64 -4.44
CA ASN A 10 7.54 5.85 -3.22
C ASN A 10 7.88 4.39 -3.56
N VAL A 11 8.74 3.77 -2.75
CA VAL A 11 9.09 2.35 -2.88
C VAL A 11 8.19 1.55 -1.96
N VAL A 12 7.50 0.55 -2.53
CA VAL A 12 6.63 -0.36 -1.78
C VAL A 12 7.19 -1.78 -1.90
N ALA A 13 7.53 -2.40 -0.77
CA ALA A 13 7.92 -3.80 -0.70
C ALA A 13 6.74 -4.63 -0.21
N VAL A 14 6.34 -5.64 -0.98
CA VAL A 14 5.21 -6.52 -0.65
C VAL A 14 5.70 -7.96 -0.60
N ARG A 15 5.32 -8.70 0.45
CA ARG A 15 5.54 -10.14 0.51
C ARG A 15 4.45 -10.83 -0.30
N ILE A 16 4.85 -11.64 -1.27
CA ILE A 16 3.93 -12.40 -2.12
C ILE A 16 4.28 -13.88 -2.09
N ASP A 17 3.27 -14.73 -2.32
CA ASP A 17 3.48 -16.16 -2.46
C ASP A 17 4.43 -16.47 -3.64
N PRO A 18 5.35 -17.44 -3.52
CA PRO A 18 6.28 -17.79 -4.60
C PRO A 18 5.60 -18.16 -5.92
N ALA A 19 4.38 -18.70 -5.90
CA ALA A 19 3.62 -18.99 -7.11
C ALA A 19 3.18 -17.71 -7.84
N ILE A 20 2.86 -16.64 -7.11
CA ILE A 20 2.54 -15.33 -7.69
C ILE A 20 3.79 -14.73 -8.32
N GLU A 21 4.93 -14.81 -7.63
CA GLU A 21 6.22 -14.34 -8.17
C GLU A 21 6.56 -15.03 -9.51
N ARG A 22 6.43 -16.35 -9.59
CA ARG A 22 6.67 -17.09 -10.83
C ARG A 22 5.74 -16.64 -11.97
N ARG A 23 4.48 -16.37 -11.67
CA ARG A 23 3.50 -15.87 -12.67
C ARG A 23 3.87 -14.46 -13.15
N LEU A 24 4.27 -13.58 -12.26
CA LEU A 24 4.74 -12.23 -12.61
C LEU A 24 6.00 -12.29 -13.46
N ARG A 25 6.93 -13.20 -13.14
CA ARG A 25 8.12 -13.45 -13.93
C ARG A 25 7.78 -13.89 -15.34
N LEU A 26 6.89 -14.86 -15.49
CA LEU A 26 6.45 -15.33 -16.80
C LEU A 26 5.81 -14.21 -17.62
N LEU A 27 4.96 -13.37 -17.00
CA LEU A 27 4.37 -12.21 -17.67
C LEU A 27 5.42 -11.20 -18.11
N ALA A 28 6.42 -10.94 -17.26
CA ALA A 28 7.55 -10.07 -17.56
C ALA A 28 8.35 -10.56 -18.77
N GLU A 29 8.72 -11.85 -18.77
CA GLU A 29 9.48 -12.48 -19.85
C GLU A 29 8.71 -12.51 -21.17
N ALA A 30 7.43 -12.92 -21.12
CA ALA A 30 6.60 -13.02 -22.33
C ALA A 30 6.29 -11.67 -22.99
N THR A 31 6.29 -10.58 -22.22
CA THR A 31 5.95 -9.23 -22.72
C THR A 31 7.16 -8.31 -22.88
N GLY A 32 8.35 -8.74 -22.45
CA GLY A 32 9.56 -7.91 -22.43
C GLY A 32 9.49 -6.74 -21.43
N ARG A 33 8.64 -6.84 -20.39
CA ARG A 33 8.47 -5.80 -19.35
C ARG A 33 9.06 -6.26 -18.02
N LYS A 34 9.26 -5.34 -17.08
CA LYS A 34 9.72 -5.67 -15.71
C LYS A 34 8.56 -6.17 -14.85
N GLN A 35 8.80 -7.09 -13.91
CA GLN A 35 7.76 -7.55 -12.97
C GLN A 35 7.11 -6.39 -12.19
N SER A 36 7.89 -5.38 -11.81
CA SER A 36 7.41 -4.19 -11.10
C SER A 36 6.33 -3.42 -11.86
N PHE A 37 6.34 -3.48 -13.20
CA PHE A 37 5.31 -2.87 -14.02
C PHE A 37 3.94 -3.52 -13.75
N PHE A 38 3.90 -4.85 -13.69
CA PHE A 38 2.66 -5.58 -13.44
C PHE A 38 2.16 -5.39 -12.01
N LEU A 39 3.06 -5.36 -11.02
CA LEU A 39 2.69 -5.02 -9.64
C LEU A 39 2.07 -3.63 -9.55
N GLN A 40 2.70 -2.63 -10.19
CA GLN A 40 2.17 -1.27 -10.23
C GLN A 40 0.80 -1.24 -10.93
N GLN A 41 0.66 -1.89 -12.08
CA GLN A 41 -0.61 -1.95 -12.81
C GLN A 41 -1.72 -2.63 -12.02
N MET A 42 -1.42 -3.73 -11.31
CA MET A 42 -2.40 -4.37 -10.43
C MET A 42 -2.90 -3.41 -9.35
N ILE A 43 -2.00 -2.64 -8.72
CA ILE A 43 -2.39 -1.65 -7.71
C ILE A 43 -3.25 -0.54 -8.35
N GLU A 44 -2.77 0.08 -9.42
CA GLU A 44 -3.45 1.22 -10.07
C GLU A 44 -4.82 0.84 -10.64
N THR A 45 -4.97 -0.36 -11.19
CA THR A 45 -6.23 -0.81 -11.78
C THR A 45 -7.21 -1.39 -10.76
N SER A 46 -6.71 -1.94 -9.65
CA SER A 46 -7.57 -2.63 -8.67
C SER A 46 -7.97 -1.75 -7.49
N ILE A 47 -7.29 -0.63 -7.24
CA ILE A 47 -7.55 0.19 -6.05
C ILE A 47 -9.01 0.64 -5.95
N GLY A 48 -9.65 1.08 -7.04
CA GLY A 48 -11.05 1.48 -7.02
C GLY A 48 -12.01 0.34 -6.65
N ALA A 49 -11.75 -0.87 -7.15
CA ALA A 49 -12.53 -2.05 -6.77
C ALA A 49 -12.31 -2.44 -5.29
N MET A 50 -11.09 -2.26 -4.78
CA MET A 50 -10.80 -2.46 -3.36
C MET A 50 -11.52 -1.42 -2.49
N GLU A 51 -11.55 -0.15 -2.91
CA GLU A 51 -12.29 0.91 -2.23
C GLU A 51 -13.78 0.57 -2.13
N GLU A 52 -14.40 0.10 -3.21
CA GLU A 52 -15.81 -0.32 -3.21
C GLU A 52 -16.08 -1.53 -2.31
N THR A 53 -15.12 -2.43 -2.19
CA THR A 53 -15.27 -3.66 -1.38
C THR A 53 -15.11 -3.37 0.12
N TRP A 54 -14.19 -2.47 0.48
CA TRP A 54 -13.73 -2.32 1.86
C TRP A 54 -14.12 -0.99 2.51
N LEU A 55 -14.50 0.03 1.75
CA LEU A 55 -14.91 1.32 2.33
C LEU A 55 -16.42 1.40 2.53
N PRO A 56 -16.88 1.95 3.67
CA PRO A 56 -18.27 2.33 3.84
C PRO A 56 -18.69 3.35 2.76
N PRO A 57 -19.97 3.36 2.33
CA PRO A 57 -20.44 4.24 1.25
C PRO A 57 -20.14 5.73 1.47
N ALA A 58 -20.22 6.20 2.71
CA ALA A 58 -19.93 7.60 3.07
C ALA A 58 -18.46 7.96 2.89
N LEU A 59 -17.53 7.01 3.08
CA LEU A 59 -16.10 7.21 2.91
C LEU A 59 -15.71 7.06 1.43
N LEU A 60 -16.28 6.07 0.74
CA LEU A 60 -16.11 5.89 -0.70
C LEU A 60 -16.51 7.14 -1.50
N ALA A 61 -17.62 7.78 -1.13
CA ALA A 61 -18.08 9.03 -1.76
C ALA A 61 -17.06 10.17 -1.59
N GLN A 62 -16.41 10.28 -0.42
CA GLN A 62 -15.37 11.28 -0.16
C GLN A 62 -14.11 11.02 -0.98
N VAL A 63 -13.66 9.76 -1.03
CA VAL A 63 -12.51 9.35 -1.84
C VAL A 63 -12.73 9.68 -3.33
N ARG A 64 -13.93 9.39 -3.85
CA ARG A 64 -14.31 9.73 -5.24
C ARG A 64 -14.41 11.23 -5.51
N ASP A 65 -14.75 12.03 -4.50
CA ASP A 65 -14.75 13.50 -4.56
C ASP A 65 -13.34 14.10 -4.42
N GLY A 66 -12.29 13.26 -4.37
CA GLY A 66 -10.90 13.68 -4.15
C GLY A 66 -10.62 14.17 -2.73
N LYS A 67 -11.60 14.05 -1.84
CA LYS A 67 -11.48 14.37 -0.42
C LYS A 67 -11.06 13.10 0.30
N LEU A 68 -9.75 12.85 0.34
CA LEU A 68 -9.23 11.92 1.31
C LEU A 68 -9.47 12.54 2.69
N PRO A 69 -10.35 11.98 3.55
CA PRO A 69 -10.41 12.47 4.91
C PRO A 69 -9.00 12.34 5.50
N PRO A 70 -8.60 13.30 6.37
CA PRO A 70 -7.35 13.14 7.08
C PRO A 70 -7.36 11.76 7.73
N PRO A 71 -6.23 11.01 7.70
CA PRO A 71 -6.15 9.74 8.39
C PRO A 71 -6.69 9.97 9.80
N GLU A 72 -7.81 9.34 10.10
CA GLU A 72 -8.50 9.53 11.36
C GLU A 72 -7.46 9.23 12.45
N PRO A 73 -7.25 10.07 13.46
CA PRO A 73 -6.30 9.80 14.55
C PRO A 73 -6.73 8.60 15.43
N ALA A 74 -7.58 7.71 14.92
CA ALA A 74 -8.05 6.51 15.58
C ALA A 74 -7.14 5.30 15.28
N ARG A 75 -5.84 5.46 15.57
CA ARG A 75 -4.93 4.37 16.00
C ARG A 75 -3.57 4.87 16.52
N ALA A 76 -3.45 6.14 16.90
CA ALA A 76 -2.39 6.57 17.82
C ALA A 76 -2.60 6.02 19.25
N ALA A 77 -3.71 5.30 19.49
CA ALA A 77 -4.00 4.60 20.73
C ALA A 77 -4.18 3.09 20.49
N THR A 78 -3.24 2.42 19.82
CA THR A 78 -2.64 1.29 20.52
C THR A 78 -1.56 1.90 21.39
N THR A 79 -1.98 2.49 22.51
CA THR A 79 -1.19 2.47 23.73
C THR A 79 -0.54 1.10 23.76
N ASP A 80 0.77 1.14 23.82
CA ASP A 80 1.69 0.02 23.75
C ASP A 80 1.14 -1.18 24.53
N LEU A 81 0.39 -2.06 23.86
CA LEU A 81 -0.21 -3.27 24.46
C LEU A 81 0.87 -4.27 24.90
N PHE A 82 2.13 -3.98 24.57
CA PHE A 82 3.32 -4.70 24.95
C PHE A 82 4.33 -3.83 25.72
N GLY A 83 4.03 -2.54 25.97
CA GLY A 83 4.95 -1.62 26.66
C GLY A 83 5.10 -1.95 28.15
N ASP A 84 4.02 -2.42 28.77
CA ASP A 84 4.01 -2.82 30.18
C ASP A 84 4.50 -4.27 30.40
N LEU A 85 4.72 -5.06 29.34
CA LEU A 85 5.16 -6.46 29.46
C LEU A 85 6.68 -6.63 29.59
N PHE A 86 7.46 -5.57 29.38
CA PHE A 86 8.92 -5.61 29.47
C PHE A 86 9.50 -4.73 30.59
N ALA A 87 8.64 -4.14 31.45
CA ALA A 87 9.06 -3.29 32.56
C ALA A 87 9.30 -4.04 33.88
N GLU A 88 9.22 -5.38 33.91
CA GLU A 88 9.53 -6.19 35.09
C GLU A 88 10.66 -7.17 34.80
N HIS A 89 11.88 -6.66 34.65
CA HIS A 89 13.09 -7.46 34.90
C HIS A 89 14.33 -6.58 35.13
N GLU A 90 14.28 -5.73 36.15
CA GLU A 90 15.51 -5.40 36.89
C GLU A 90 15.24 -5.60 38.38
N GLY A 91 15.79 -6.71 38.89
CA GLY A 91 15.86 -7.09 40.29
C GLY A 91 17.09 -7.96 40.48
#